data_AF-A0A2V9J9J9-F1
#
_entry.id   AF-A0A2V9J9J9-F1
#
_cell.length_a   1.000
_cell.length_b   1.000
_cell.length_c   1.000
_cell.angle_alpha   90.00
_cell.angle_beta   90.00
_cell.angle_gamma   90.00
#
_symmetry.space_group_name_H-M   'P 1'
#
loop_
_entity.id
_entity.type
_entity.pdbx_description
1 polymer ?
#
loop_
_entity_poly.entity_id
_entity_poly.type
_entity_poly.pdbx_seq_one_letter_code
_entity_poly.pdbx_strand_id
1 'polypeptide(L)'
;AEGPEKEIKEKLERVQGVNLVEEHEVSDGRATFEVHAEKGNDVRAELARAIVESQWKLFELKTSGMSLEDIFLKLTTKDLGEAA
;
A
#
# COMPACT_ATOMS: atom_id res chain seq x y z
N ALA A 1 2.16 -9.43 -6.55
CA ALA A 1 2.08 -9.44 -8.02
C ALA A 1 3.33 -10.08 -8.60
N GLU A 2 3.26 -10.67 -9.80
CA GLU A 2 4.43 -11.21 -10.52
C GLU A 2 4.64 -10.38 -11.79
N GLY A 3 5.85 -9.85 -11.96
CA GLY A 3 6.26 -8.92 -13.00
C GLY A 3 7.50 -8.12 -12.55
N PRO A 4 7.97 -7.14 -13.34
CA PRO A 4 9.13 -6.33 -12.97
C PRO A 4 8.81 -5.43 -11.76
N GLU A 5 9.39 -5.74 -10.60
CA GLU A 5 9.11 -5.08 -9.30
C GLU A 5 9.12 -3.55 -9.36
N LYS A 6 10.14 -2.97 -9.99
CA LYS A 6 10.28 -1.51 -10.12
C LYS A 6 9.14 -0.90 -10.93
N GLU A 7 8.77 -1.53 -12.04
CA GLU A 7 7.69 -1.06 -12.89
C GLU A 7 6.33 -1.22 -12.18
N ILE A 8 6.14 -2.32 -11.44
CA ILE A 8 4.94 -2.52 -10.63
C ILE A 8 4.83 -1.40 -9.61
N LYS A 9 5.88 -1.15 -8.82
CA LYS A 9 5.88 -0.09 -7.81
C LYS A 9 5.54 1.27 -8.40
N GLU A 10 6.25 1.69 -9.44
CA GLU A 10 6.00 2.98 -10.11
C GLU A 10 4.58 3.08 -10.66
N LYS A 11 4.02 1.98 -11.17
CA LYS A 11 2.65 1.94 -11.68
C LYS A 11 1.63 2.12 -10.56
N LEU A 12 1.82 1.43 -9.43
CA LEU A 12 0.95 1.54 -8.26
C LEU A 12 1.00 2.95 -7.65
N GLU A 13 2.17 3.58 -7.59
CA GLU A 13 2.34 4.97 -7.12
C GLU A 13 1.58 5.99 -7.97
N ARG A 14 1.34 5.69 -9.24
CA ARG A 14 0.60 6.57 -10.18
C ARG A 14 -0.92 6.34 -10.14
N VAL A 15 -1.42 5.36 -9.39
CA VAL A 15 -2.87 5.12 -9.26
C VAL A 15 -3.48 6.26 -8.44
N GLN A 16 -4.56 6.85 -8.94
CA GLN A 16 -5.24 7.96 -8.26
C GLN A 16 -5.72 7.52 -6.87
N GLY A 17 -5.46 8.35 -5.86
CA GLY A 17 -5.83 8.08 -4.47
C GLY A 17 -4.82 7.21 -3.71
N VAL A 18 -3.70 6.82 -4.33
CA VAL A 18 -2.55 6.21 -3.63
C VAL A 18 -1.64 7.30 -3.09
N ASN A 19 -1.31 7.21 -1.79
CA ASN A 19 -0.39 8.11 -1.11
C ASN A 19 1.03 7.58 -1.03
N LEU A 20 1.17 6.27 -0.81
CA LEU A 20 2.46 5.61 -0.58
C LEU A 20 2.40 4.15 -1.01
N VAL A 21 3.47 3.67 -1.64
CA VAL A 21 3.67 2.25 -1.97
C VAL A 21 4.99 1.79 -1.38
N GLU A 22 4.93 0.80 -0.51
CA GLU A 22 6.08 0.20 0.13
C GLU A 22 6.25 -1.24 -0.37
N GLU A 23 7.48 -1.62 -0.66
CA GLU A 23 7.82 -2.99 -1.00
C GLU A 23 8.03 -3.75 0.31
N HIS A 24 7.30 -4.85 0.49
CA HIS A 24 7.32 -5.61 1.74
C HIS A 24 8.14 -6.90 1.62
N GLU A 25 7.87 -7.69 0.58
CA GLU A 25 8.55 -8.97 0.37
C GLU A 25 8.66 -9.27 -1.12
N VAL A 26 9.83 -9.76 -1.53
CA VAL A 26 10.07 -10.30 -2.87
C VAL A 26 10.58 -11.73 -2.71
N SER A 27 9.82 -12.69 -3.23
CA SER A 27 10.15 -14.12 -3.15
C SER A 27 9.53 -14.88 -4.32
N ASP A 28 10.29 -15.83 -4.89
CA ASP A 28 9.81 -16.72 -5.97
C ASP A 28 9.18 -15.98 -7.16
N GLY A 29 9.79 -14.86 -7.58
CA GLY A 29 9.29 -14.01 -8.67
C GLY A 29 8.02 -13.20 -8.35
N ARG A 30 7.57 -13.23 -7.09
CA ARG A 30 6.40 -12.51 -6.61
C ARG A 30 6.83 -11.38 -5.67
N ALA A 31 6.25 -10.22 -5.89
CA ALA A 31 6.45 -9.03 -5.08
C ALA A 31 5.17 -8.65 -4.35
N THR A 32 5.27 -8.46 -3.04
CA THR A 32 4.19 -7.98 -2.18
C THR A 32 4.42 -6.52 -1.88
N PHE A 33 3.40 -5.70 -2.12
CA PHE A 33 3.42 -4.27 -1.87
C PHE A 33 2.37 -3.92 -0.83
N GLU A 34 2.73 -3.04 0.09
CA GLU A 34 1.81 -2.36 0.98
C GLU A 34 1.45 -1.01 0.35
N VAL A 35 0.15 -0.75 0.18
CA VAL A 35 -0.35 0.45 -0.49
C VAL A 35 -1.23 1.23 0.47
N HIS A 36 -0.83 2.47 0.75
CA HIS A 36 -1.59 3.39 1.58
C HIS A 36 -2.47 4.27 0.68
N ALA A 37 -3.77 4.20 0.89
CA ALA A 37 -4.74 5.02 0.17
C ALA A 37 -5.06 6.32 0.93
N GLU A 38 -5.53 7.32 0.20
CA GLU A 38 -6.17 8.50 0.77
C GLU A 38 -7.40 8.11 1.61
N LYS A 39 -7.63 8.86 2.68
CA LYS A 39 -8.73 8.58 3.60
C LYS A 39 -10.07 8.66 2.86
N GLY A 40 -10.81 7.55 2.86
CA GLY A 40 -12.13 7.46 2.23
C GLY A 40 -12.09 7.06 0.76
N ASN A 41 -10.91 6.83 0.17
CA ASN A 41 -10.76 6.34 -1.20
C ASN A 41 -10.47 4.83 -1.20
N ASP A 42 -11.34 4.07 -1.85
CA ASP A 42 -11.11 2.65 -2.10
C ASP A 42 -10.38 2.45 -3.43
N VAL A 43 -9.06 2.25 -3.35
CA VAL A 43 -8.19 2.11 -4.53
C VAL A 43 -8.12 0.68 -5.06
N ARG A 44 -8.76 -0.32 -4.42
CA ARG A 44 -8.57 -1.74 -4.72
C ARG A 44 -8.90 -2.09 -6.18
N ALA A 45 -10.00 -1.54 -6.70
CA ALA A 45 -10.41 -1.79 -8.09
C ALA A 45 -9.39 -1.22 -9.08
N GLU A 46 -8.88 -0.02 -8.83
CA GLU A 46 -7.89 0.64 -9.70
C GLU A 46 -6.51 -0.02 -9.61
N LEU A 47 -6.08 -0.45 -8.42
CA LEU A 47 -4.86 -1.25 -8.26
C LEU A 47 -4.96 -2.57 -9.04
N ALA A 48 -6.08 -3.28 -8.91
CA ALA A 48 -6.29 -4.52 -9.65
C ALA A 48 -6.25 -4.30 -11.16
N ARG A 49 -6.93 -3.25 -11.63
CA ARG A 49 -6.94 -2.86 -13.03
C ARG A 49 -5.55 -2.51 -13.55
N ALA A 50 -4.77 -1.72 -12.80
CA ALA A 50 -3.41 -1.32 -13.19
C ALA A 50 -2.47 -2.52 -13.37
N ILE A 51 -2.58 -3.54 -12.52
CA ILE A 51 -1.81 -4.79 -12.64
C ILE A 51 -2.23 -5.59 -13.87
N VAL A 52 -3.54 -5.79 -14.07
CA VAL A 52 -4.07 -6.62 -15.16
C VAL A 52 -3.84 -5.98 -16.52
N GLU A 53 -4.04 -4.66 -16.66
CA GLU A 53 -3.79 -3.92 -17.91
C GLU A 53 -2.30 -3.93 -18.30
N SER A 54 -1.40 -4.06 -17.32
CA SER A 54 0.05 -4.20 -17.55
C SER A 54 0.46 -5.65 -17.84
N GLN A 55 -0.50 -6.56 -18.00
CA GLN A 55 -0.30 -8.00 -18.26
C GLN A 55 0.49 -8.73 -17.15
N TRP A 56 0.50 -8.18 -15.93
CA TRP A 56 1.11 -8.81 -14.76
C TRP A 56 0.09 -9.68 -14.01
N LYS A 57 0.57 -10.61 -13.19
CA LYS A 57 -0.32 -11.47 -12.41
C LYS A 57 -0.61 -10.86 -11.05
N LEU A 58 -1.89 -10.66 -10.76
CA LEU A 58 -2.40 -10.33 -9.43
C LEU A 58 -2.78 -11.62 -8.71
N PHE A 59 -2.28 -11.82 -7.48
CA PHE A 59 -2.58 -13.03 -6.69
C PHE A 59 -3.61 -12.76 -5.59
N GLU A 60 -3.38 -11.71 -4.81
CA GLU A 60 -4.27 -11.32 -3.73
C GLU A 60 -4.29 -9.79 -3.57
N LEU A 61 -5.41 -9.28 -3.08
CA LEU A 61 -5.55 -7.95 -2.50
C LEU A 61 -6.22 -8.12 -1.16
N LYS A 62 -5.57 -7.66 -0.09
CA LYS A 62 -6.10 -7.67 1.26
C LYS A 62 -6.01 -6.28 1.86
N THR A 63 -7.00 -5.91 2.65
CA THR A 63 -6.97 -4.69 3.44
C THR A 63 -6.10 -4.93 4.66
N SER A 64 -4.96 -4.27 4.72
CA SER A 64 -4.15 -4.19 5.95
C SER A 64 -4.75 -3.10 6.85
N GLY A 65 -5.06 -3.44 8.10
CA GLY A 65 -5.43 -2.45 9.11
C GLY A 65 -4.16 -1.83 9.72
N MET A 66 -4.28 -0.61 10.27
CA MET A 66 -3.21 -0.08 11.14
C MET A 66 -2.99 -1.02 12.32
N SER A 67 -1.73 -1.23 12.71
CA SER A 67 -1.44 -1.96 13.94
C SER A 67 -1.96 -1.18 15.16
N LEU A 68 -2.32 -1.88 16.24
CA LEU A 68 -2.68 -1.23 17.50
C LEU A 68 -1.52 -0.41 18.08
N GLU A 69 -0.28 -0.81 17.80
CA GLU A 69 0.92 -0.07 18.17
C GLU A 69 1.03 1.27 17.41
N ASP A 70 0.72 1.31 16.11
CA ASP A 70 0.68 2.56 15.35
C ASP A 70 -0.42 3.51 15.85
N ILE A 71 -1.55 2.95 16.26
CA ILE A 71 -2.65 3.71 16.88
C ILE A 71 -2.18 4.26 18.24
N PHE A 72 -1.57 3.43 19.07
CA PHE A 72 -1.04 3.82 20.38
C PHE A 72 0.04 4.90 20.25
N LEU A 73 0.97 4.76 19.29
CA LEU A 73 2.01 5.74 19.03
C LEU A 73 1.40 7.09 18.59
N LYS A 74 0.43 7.08 17.67
CA LYS A 74 -0.27 8.30 17.23
C LYS A 74 -1.03 8.99 18.36
N LEU A 75 -1.66 8.22 19.26
CA LEU A 75 -2.40 8.77 20.41
C LEU A 75 -1.45 9.39 21.44
N THR A 76 -0.41 8.65 21.84
CA THR A 76 0.56 9.13 22.85
C THR A 76 1.44 10.27 22.33
N THR A 77 1.75 10.32 21.04
CA THR A 77 2.52 11.42 20.44
C THR A 77 1.70 12.71 20.35
N LYS A 78 0.37 12.62 20.20
CA LYS A 78 -0.52 13.80 20.27
C LYS A 78 -0.67 14.33 21.69
N ASP A 79 -0.73 13.45 22.68
CA ASP A 79 -0.86 13.82 24.09
C ASP A 79 0.41 14.48 24.65
N LEU A 80 1.60 14.03 24.24
CA LEU A 80 2.88 14.57 24.72
C LEU A 80 3.25 15.96 24.15
N GLY A 81 2.57 16.42 23.10
CA GLY A 81 2.83 17.71 22.45
C GLY A 81 2.10 18.90 23.07
N GLU A 82 1.11 18.69 23.94
CA GLU A 82 0.36 19.75 24.64
C GLU A 82 0.88 20.03 26.06
N ALA A 83 1.99 19.41 26.47
CA ALA A 83 2.61 19.56 27.79
C ALA A 83 3.98 20.27 27.78
N ALA A 84 4.27 21.12 26.77
CA ALA A 84 5.48 21.94 26.69
C ALA A 84 5.16 23.44 26.59
#